data_AF-A0A9W7HBP9-F1
#
_entry.id   AF-A0A9W7HBP9-F1
#
_cell.length_a   1.000
_cell.length_b   1.000
_cell.length_c   1.000
_cell.angle_alpha   90.00
_cell.angle_beta   90.00
_cell.angle_gamma   90.00
#
_symmetry.space_group_name_H-M   'P 1'
#
loop_
_entity.id
_entity.type
_entity.pdbx_description
1 polymer ?
#
loop_
_entity_poly.entity_id
_entity_poly.type
_entity_poly.pdbx_seq_one_letter_code
_entity_poly.pdbx_strand_id
1 'polypeptide(L)'
;MKRVSLVALCAVVMAVVMFSGETRTAEAVTCNPTELSPCMPAFTSSADPSAACCSKLNEQQPCLCGYIKNPALKPYVDSPNAKRVASYCKIPWPQC
;
A
#
# COMPACT_ATOMS: atom_id res chain seq x y z
N MET A 1 -30.19 -20.99 -14.46
CA MET A 1 -30.35 -20.15 -13.25
C MET A 1 -29.41 -20.49 -12.07
N LYS A 2 -28.55 -21.53 -12.12
CA LYS A 2 -27.61 -21.86 -11.02
C LYS A 2 -26.21 -21.26 -11.16
N ARG A 3 -25.77 -20.92 -12.39
CA ARG A 3 -24.43 -20.37 -12.65
C ARG A 3 -24.30 -18.88 -12.30
N VAL A 4 -25.37 -18.11 -12.50
CA VAL A 4 -25.40 -16.67 -12.19
C VAL A 4 -25.34 -16.43 -10.68
N SER A 5 -25.90 -17.35 -9.88
CA SER A 5 -25.89 -17.27 -8.41
C SER A 5 -24.50 -17.46 -7.80
N LEU A 6 -23.67 -18.35 -8.38
CA LEU A 6 -22.27 -18.56 -7.98
C LEU A 6 -21.38 -17.37 -8.36
N VAL A 7 -21.54 -16.82 -9.56
CA VAL A 7 -20.72 -15.68 -10.03
C VAL A 7 -21.03 -14.42 -9.23
N ALA A 8 -22.30 -14.18 -8.90
CA ALA A 8 -22.71 -13.06 -8.06
C ALA A 8 -22.18 -13.20 -6.61
N LEU A 9 -22.22 -14.41 -6.04
CA LEU A 9 -21.64 -14.66 -4.71
C LEU A 9 -20.11 -14.46 -4.69
N CYS A 10 -19.39 -14.95 -5.70
CA CYS A 10 -17.94 -14.75 -5.79
C CYS A 10 -17.56 -13.28 -5.94
N ALA A 11 -18.35 -12.48 -6.65
CA ALA A 11 -18.11 -11.04 -6.80
C ALA A 11 -18.27 -10.29 -5.47
N VAL A 12 -19.26 -10.66 -4.65
CA VAL A 12 -19.47 -10.06 -3.32
C VAL A 12 -18.36 -10.45 -2.35
N VAL A 13 -17.90 -11.72 -2.37
CA VAL A 13 -16.77 -12.16 -1.54
C VAL A 13 -15.47 -11.44 -1.94
N MET A 14 -15.22 -11.27 -3.25
CA MET A 14 -14.06 -10.51 -3.73
C MET A 14 -14.15 -9.02 -3.33
N ALA A 15 -15.33 -8.42 -3.35
CA ALA A 15 -15.51 -7.03 -2.91
C ALA A 15 -15.28 -6.85 -1.39
N VAL A 16 -15.69 -7.82 -0.57
CA VAL A 16 -15.47 -7.80 0.89
C VAL A 16 -14.00 -8.06 1.24
N VAL A 17 -13.31 -8.94 0.52
CA VAL A 17 -11.87 -9.20 0.73
C VAL A 17 -11.01 -7.99 0.36
N MET A 18 -11.43 -7.18 -0.62
CA MET A 18 -10.77 -5.90 -0.93
C MET A 18 -10.97 -4.84 0.17
N PHE A 19 -11.97 -5.01 1.04
CA PHE A 19 -12.30 -4.07 2.12
C PHE A 19 -11.79 -4.52 3.51
N SER A 20 -11.15 -5.68 3.60
CA SER A 20 -10.46 -6.14 4.82
C SER A 20 -9.11 -5.44 5.02
N GLY A 21 -9.10 -4.11 4.93
CA GLY A 21 -8.03 -3.28 5.48
C GLY A 21 -8.21 -3.25 7.00
N GLU A 22 -7.47 -4.11 7.69
CA GLU A 22 -7.54 -4.27 9.14
C GLU A 22 -7.36 -2.93 9.88
N THR A 23 -8.29 -2.69 10.79
CA THR A 23 -8.52 -1.47 11.57
C THR A 23 -7.34 -1.13 12.48
N ARG A 24 -6.85 0.12 12.44
CA ARG A 24 -6.25 0.77 13.62
C ARG A 24 -6.70 2.23 13.67
N THR A 25 -7.44 2.53 14.74
CA THR A 25 -7.90 3.86 15.14
C THR A 25 -6.70 4.75 15.45
N ALA A 26 -6.30 5.55 14.47
CA ALA A 26 -5.55 6.79 14.60
C ALA A 26 -5.97 7.60 13.36
N GLU A 27 -6.56 8.79 13.55
CA GLU A 27 -6.93 9.78 12.50
C GLU A 27 -7.11 9.13 11.11
N ALA A 28 -8.30 8.64 10.76
CA ALA A 28 -8.52 7.70 9.65
C ALA A 28 -7.86 8.14 8.32
N VAL A 29 -6.56 7.83 8.16
CA VAL A 29 -5.85 7.99 6.91
C VAL A 29 -6.40 6.92 6.00
N THR A 30 -7.08 7.34 4.95
CA THR A 30 -7.53 6.41 3.92
C THR A 30 -6.31 5.76 3.30
N CYS A 31 -6.18 4.44 3.51
CA CYS A 31 -5.11 3.66 2.90
C CYS A 31 -5.30 3.63 1.38
N ASN A 32 -4.62 4.53 0.69
CA ASN A 32 -4.66 4.64 -0.75
C ASN A 32 -3.23 4.72 -1.33
N PRO A 33 -2.75 3.69 -2.05
CA PRO A 33 -1.40 3.69 -2.59
C PRO A 33 -1.15 4.81 -3.61
N THR A 34 -2.19 5.42 -4.19
CA THR A 34 -2.02 6.57 -5.11
C THR A 34 -1.52 7.83 -4.39
N GLU A 35 -1.71 7.93 -3.07
CA GLU A 35 -1.12 9.01 -2.25
C GLU A 35 0.42 8.97 -2.27
N LEU A 36 1.02 7.81 -2.58
CA LEU A 36 2.46 7.64 -2.75
C LEU A 36 2.95 7.98 -4.17
N SER A 37 2.10 8.57 -5.03
CA SER A 37 2.50 9.03 -6.37
C SER A 37 3.74 9.94 -6.38
N PRO A 38 3.99 10.82 -5.39
CA PRO A 38 5.24 11.60 -5.37
C PRO A 38 6.51 10.75 -5.16
N CYS A 39 6.36 9.51 -4.67
CA CYS A 39 7.46 8.56 -4.49
C CYS A 39 7.76 7.72 -5.73
N MET A 40 6.91 7.77 -6.77
CA MET A 40 7.07 6.91 -7.95
C MET A 40 8.47 7.02 -8.58
N PRO A 41 9.05 8.22 -8.79
CA PRO A 41 10.40 8.34 -9.32
C PRO A 41 11.46 7.66 -8.45
N ALA A 42 11.29 7.68 -7.13
CA ALA A 42 12.24 7.09 -6.18
C ALA A 42 12.07 5.56 -6.04
N PHE A 43 10.88 5.03 -6.33
CA PHE A 43 10.65 3.58 -6.38
C PHE A 43 11.11 2.97 -7.70
N THR A 44 10.90 3.66 -8.84
CA THR A 44 11.24 3.12 -10.17
C THR A 44 12.66 3.45 -10.63
N SER A 45 13.34 4.40 -9.99
CA SER A 45 14.72 4.78 -10.30
C SER A 45 15.59 4.89 -9.05
N SER A 46 16.87 5.18 -9.24
CA SER A 46 17.81 5.46 -8.15
C SER A 46 17.75 6.90 -7.63
N ALA A 47 16.81 7.72 -8.11
CA ALA A 47 16.66 9.11 -7.68
C ALA A 47 16.27 9.22 -6.20
N ASP A 48 16.68 10.31 -5.57
CA ASP A 48 16.30 10.59 -4.18
C ASP A 48 14.81 10.96 -4.08
N PRO A 49 14.11 10.53 -3.01
CA PRO A 49 12.72 10.88 -2.80
C PRO A 49 12.58 12.36 -2.47
N SER A 50 11.50 12.97 -2.99
CA SER A 50 11.14 14.35 -2.68
C SER A 50 10.64 14.50 -1.24
N ALA A 51 10.64 15.73 -0.72
CA ALA A 51 10.04 16.03 0.58
C ALA A 51 8.54 15.64 0.63
N ALA A 52 7.82 15.85 -0.48
CA ALA A 52 6.42 15.44 -0.61
C ALA A 52 6.26 13.91 -0.54
N CYS A 53 7.18 13.16 -1.16
CA CYS A 53 7.20 11.70 -1.02
C CYS A 53 7.35 11.29 0.45
N CYS A 54 8.33 11.83 1.16
CA CYS A 54 8.53 11.46 2.56
C CYS A 54 7.35 11.86 3.45
N SER A 55 6.73 13.01 3.22
CA SER A 55 5.51 13.42 3.95
C SER A 55 4.38 12.41 3.75
N LYS A 56 4.09 12.05 2.49
CA LYS A 56 3.03 11.10 2.15
C LYS A 56 3.31 9.69 2.65
N LEU A 57 4.57 9.26 2.59
CA LEU A 57 4.97 7.96 3.13
C LEU A 57 4.84 7.92 4.66
N ASN A 58 5.11 9.03 5.34
CA ASN A 58 4.90 9.16 6.78
C ASN A 58 3.41 9.10 7.17
N GLU A 59 2.56 9.84 6.44
CA GLU A 59 1.10 9.79 6.61
C GLU A 59 0.55 8.36 6.45
N GLN A 60 1.08 7.61 5.48
CA GLN A 60 0.63 6.24 5.15
C GLN A 60 1.29 5.13 5.98
N GLN A 61 2.12 5.45 6.98
CA GLN A 61 2.73 4.45 7.88
C GLN A 61 1.77 3.36 8.39
N PRO A 62 0.56 3.66 8.92
CA PRO A 62 -0.36 2.63 9.40
C PRO A 62 -0.83 1.67 8.30
N CYS A 63 -0.75 2.06 7.04
CA CYS A 63 -1.21 1.28 5.89
C CYS A 63 -0.11 0.39 5.29
N LEU A 64 1.16 0.58 5.66
CA LEU A 64 2.30 -0.08 5.02
C LEU A 64 2.23 -1.61 5.10
N CYS A 65 1.78 -2.18 6.21
CA CYS A 65 1.58 -3.63 6.31
C CYS A 65 0.54 -4.15 5.33
N GLY A 66 -0.55 -3.40 5.13
CA GLY A 66 -1.56 -3.72 4.13
C GLY A 66 -0.97 -3.71 2.72
N TYR A 67 -0.12 -2.73 2.42
CA TYR A 67 0.55 -2.65 1.12
C TYR A 67 1.56 -3.78 0.91
N ILE A 68 2.34 -4.14 1.93
CA ILE A 68 3.31 -5.25 1.86
C ILE A 68 2.61 -6.58 1.61
N LYS A 69 1.45 -6.79 2.24
CA LYS A 69 0.66 -8.02 2.09
C LYS A 69 -0.14 -8.06 0.78
N ASN A 70 -0.27 -6.94 0.07
CA ASN A 70 -1.00 -6.88 -1.19
C ASN A 70 -0.15 -7.43 -2.36
N PRO A 71 -0.54 -8.55 -2.99
CA PRO A 71 0.23 -9.16 -4.07
C PRO A 71 0.36 -8.25 -5.30
N ALA A 72 -0.61 -7.36 -5.56
CA ALA A 72 -0.55 -6.42 -6.68
C ALA A 72 0.53 -5.33 -6.49
N LEU A 73 0.91 -5.05 -5.24
CA LEU A 73 1.93 -4.05 -4.89
C LEU A 73 3.31 -4.66 -4.66
N LYS A 74 3.41 -6.00 -4.63
CA LYS A 74 4.63 -6.76 -4.40
C LYS A 74 5.83 -6.30 -5.23
N PRO A 75 5.69 -6.00 -6.55
CA PRO A 75 6.82 -5.53 -7.36
C PRO A 75 7.44 -4.22 -6.86
N TYR A 76 6.66 -3.39 -6.17
CA TYR A 76 7.12 -2.11 -5.64
C TYR A 76 7.71 -2.28 -4.24
N VAL A 77 7.02 -2.97 -3.32
CA VAL A 77 7.42 -3.11 -1.91
C VAL A 77 8.59 -4.06 -1.69
N ASP A 78 8.78 -5.07 -2.55
CA ASP A 78 9.92 -6.00 -2.44
C ASP A 78 11.20 -5.47 -3.13
N SER A 79 11.10 -4.32 -3.80
CA SER A 79 12.25 -3.72 -4.49
C SER A 79 13.31 -3.20 -3.50
N PRO A 80 14.61 -3.22 -3.87
CA PRO A 80 15.65 -2.58 -3.06
C PRO A 80 15.39 -1.07 -2.89
N ASN A 81 14.74 -0.44 -3.88
CA ASN A 81 14.37 0.97 -3.84
C ASN A 81 13.33 1.26 -2.75
N ALA A 82 12.36 0.38 -2.50
CA ALA A 82 11.39 0.60 -1.42
C ALA A 82 12.07 0.68 -0.04
N LYS A 83 13.02 -0.22 0.23
CA LYS A 83 13.81 -0.21 1.47
C LYS A 83 14.69 1.04 1.58
N ARG A 84 15.31 1.45 0.47
CA ARG A 84 16.12 2.68 0.39
C ARG A 84 15.27 3.92 0.67
N VAL A 85 14.10 4.05 0.04
CA VAL A 85 13.18 5.18 0.23
C VAL A 85 12.69 5.25 1.67
N ALA A 86 12.28 4.12 2.25
CA ALA A 86 11.89 4.07 3.67
C ALA A 86 13.03 4.54 4.59
N SER A 87 14.25 4.08 4.33
CA SER A 87 15.44 4.48 5.10
C SER A 87 15.75 5.97 4.96
N TYR A 88 15.73 6.50 3.74
CA TYR A 88 15.96 7.92 3.46
C TYR A 88 14.92 8.80 4.16
N CYS A 89 13.64 8.44 4.08
CA CYS A 89 12.54 9.15 4.71
C CYS A 89 12.41 8.88 6.22
N LYS A 90 13.31 8.08 6.83
CA LYS A 90 13.30 7.70 8.25
C LYS A 90 12.01 7.00 8.69
N ILE A 91 11.43 6.22 7.79
CA ILE A 91 10.23 5.42 8.03
C ILE A 91 10.67 4.03 8.49
N PRO A 92 10.28 3.57 9.70
CA PRO A 92 10.62 2.23 10.15
C PRO A 92 9.97 1.19 9.23
N TRP A 93 10.75 0.20 8.81
CA TRP A 93 10.20 -0.90 8.03
C TRP A 93 9.30 -1.76 8.93
N PRO A 94 8.01 -1.89 8.62
CA PRO A 94 7.08 -2.56 9.52
C PRO A 94 7.35 -4.06 9.54
N GLN A 95 7.23 -4.66 10.73
CA GLN A 95 7.15 -6.11 10.89
C GLN A 95 5.67 -6.50 10.77
N CYS A 96 5.35 -7.17 9.67
CA CYS A 96 4.02 -7.62 9.30
C CYS A 96 4.08 -9.13 9.03
#